data_AF-A0A1J5H220-F1
#
_entry.id   AF-A0A1J5H220-F1
#
_cell.length_a   1.000
_cell.length_b   1.000
_cell.length_c   1.000
_cell.angle_alpha   90.00
_cell.angle_beta   90.00
_cell.angle_gamma   90.00
#
_symmetry.space_group_name_H-M   'P 1'
#
loop_
_entity.id
_entity.type
_entity.pdbx_description
1 polymer ?
#
loop_
_entity_poly.entity_id
_entity_poly.type
_entity_poly.pdbx_seq_one_letter_code
_entity_poly.pdbx_strand_id
1 'polypeptide(L)'
;MNKKIKNQKGVILLLTLLVLSGILVVTLGAADIVMSGLKMNRLTGYSSIAFFAAEAGLERALWEARYNHYSYPNLDASNVFSSSDIGNSSSYQINYASSTPFVTFTSIGGYRGVKRSVASTYKTR
;
A
#
# COMPACT_ATOMS: atom_id res chain seq x y z
N MET A 1 -52.12 20.33 54.76
CA MET A 1 -50.66 20.50 54.52
C MET A 1 -50.16 19.26 53.78
N ASN A 2 -49.81 19.34 52.49
CA ASN A 2 -49.30 18.16 51.77
C ASN A 2 -48.23 18.56 50.76
N LYS A 3 -46.96 18.47 51.17
CA LYS A 3 -45.79 18.84 50.35
C LYS A 3 -45.43 17.61 49.49
N LYS A 4 -45.90 17.57 48.24
CA LYS A 4 -45.48 16.55 47.27
C LYS A 4 -43.98 16.70 47.02
N ILE A 5 -43.21 15.69 47.40
CA ILE A 5 -41.77 15.60 47.12
C ILE A 5 -41.61 15.47 45.60
N LYS A 6 -41.09 16.52 44.94
CA LYS A 6 -40.81 16.52 43.51
C LYS A 6 -39.59 15.64 43.22
N ASN A 7 -39.84 14.39 42.83
CA ASN A 7 -38.82 13.37 42.56
C ASN A 7 -38.23 13.45 41.13
N GLN A 8 -37.91 14.66 40.65
CA GLN A 8 -37.46 14.90 39.26
C GLN A 8 -35.93 14.76 39.07
N LYS A 9 -35.17 14.58 40.16
CA LYS A 9 -33.68 14.56 40.11
C LYS A 9 -33.10 13.32 39.42
N GLY A 10 -33.74 12.15 39.54
CA GLY A 10 -33.26 10.91 38.89
C GLY A 10 -33.46 10.91 37.37
N VAL A 11 -34.53 11.56 36.88
CA VAL A 11 -34.82 11.68 35.44
C VAL A 11 -33.79 12.57 34.75
N ILE A 12 -33.34 13.63 35.42
CA ILE A 12 -32.30 14.54 34.90
C ILE A 12 -30.98 13.78 34.70
N LEU A 13 -30.59 12.90 35.63
CA LEU A 13 -29.40 12.06 35.48
C LEU A 13 -29.48 11.15 34.25
N LEU A 14 -30.61 10.46 34.05
CA LEU A 14 -30.82 9.61 32.88
C LEU A 14 -30.76 10.40 31.57
N LEU A 15 -31.33 11.60 31.54
CA LEU A 15 -31.31 12.45 30.35
C LEU A 15 -29.89 12.94 30.04
N THR A 16 -29.11 13.32 31.06
CA THR A 16 -27.70 13.68 30.87
C THR A 16 -26.86 12.50 30.39
N LEU A 17 -27.10 11.29 30.92
CA LEU A 17 -26.41 10.08 30.49
C LEU A 17 -26.73 9.76 29.02
N LEU A 18 -28.01 9.89 28.63
CA LEU A 18 -28.45 9.67 27.25
C LEU A 18 -27.73 10.64 26.30
N VAL A 19 -27.70 11.93 26.64
CA VAL A 19 -27.02 12.96 25.84
C VAL A 19 -25.51 12.68 25.76
N LEU A 20 -24.86 12.37 26.88
CA LEU A 20 -23.43 12.03 26.90
C LEU A 20 -23.14 10.78 26.06
N SER A 21 -24.00 9.77 26.11
CA SER A 21 -23.83 8.54 25.36
C SER A 21 -23.96 8.79 23.85
N GLY A 22 -24.88 9.65 23.43
CA GLY A 22 -25.01 10.06 22.03
C GLY A 22 -23.77 10.81 21.54
N ILE A 23 -23.25 11.74 22.34
CA ILE A 23 -22.01 12.47 22.02
C ILE A 23 -20.84 11.49 21.91
N LEU A 24 -20.72 10.53 22.83
CA LEU A 24 -19.65 9.53 22.83
C LEU A 24 -19.67 8.66 21.57
N VAL A 25 -20.84 8.21 21.12
CA VAL A 25 -20.96 7.41 19.89
C VAL A 25 -20.51 8.21 18.67
N VAL A 26 -20.91 9.48 18.58
CA VAL A 26 -20.52 10.35 17.46
C VAL A 26 -19.01 10.61 17.46
N THR A 27 -18.40 10.85 18.62
CA THR A 27 -16.95 11.12 18.70
C THR A 27 -16.12 9.88 18.39
N LEU A 28 -16.54 8.69 18.84
CA LEU A 28 -15.88 7.44 18.48
C LEU A 28 -15.98 7.16 16.98
N GLY A 29 -17.15 7.38 16.37
CA GLY A 29 -17.31 7.24 14.92
C GLY A 29 -16.40 8.20 14.14
N ALA A 30 -16.25 9.45 14.59
CA ALA A 30 -15.33 10.40 13.98
C ALA A 30 -13.86 9.97 14.14
N ALA A 31 -13.48 9.45 15.30
CA ALA A 31 -12.13 8.97 15.58
C ALA A 31 -11.73 7.81 14.64
N ASP A 32 -12.66 6.88 14.38
CA ASP A 32 -12.42 5.75 13.47
C ASP A 32 -12.16 6.19 12.02
N ILE A 33 -12.87 7.21 11.54
CA ILE A 33 -12.66 7.78 10.21
C ILE A 33 -11.25 8.39 10.12
N VAL A 34 -10.87 9.20 11.12
CA VAL A 34 -9.53 9.83 11.17
C VAL A 34 -8.43 8.76 11.21
N MET A 35 -8.60 7.73 12.05
CA MET A 35 -7.63 6.65 12.19
C MET A 35 -7.48 5.85 10.88
N SER A 36 -8.57 5.65 10.16
CA SER A 36 -8.57 5.02 8.84
C SER A 36 -7.83 5.86 7.81
N GLY A 37 -8.03 7.19 7.83
CA GLY A 37 -7.30 8.13 6.98
C GLY A 37 -5.79 8.11 7.21
N LEU A 38 -5.35 8.06 8.47
CA LEU A 38 -3.93 7.98 8.82
C LEU A 38 -3.27 6.69 8.33
N LYS A 39 -3.96 5.54 8.46
CA LYS A 39 -3.48 4.25 7.94
C LYS A 39 -3.33 4.30 6.42
N MET A 40 -4.31 4.86 5.72
CA MET A 40 -4.26 5.02 4.26
C MET A 40 -3.09 5.92 3.82
N ASN A 41 -2.91 7.06 4.48
CA ASN A 41 -1.81 7.98 4.16
C ASN A 41 -0.43 7.31 4.26
N ARG A 42 -0.22 6.51 5.31
CA ARG A 42 1.03 5.76 5.48
C ARG A 42 1.27 4.73 4.37
N LEU A 43 0.21 4.02 3.94
CA LEU A 43 0.29 3.08 2.82
C LEU A 43 0.62 3.77 1.50
N THR A 44 0.09 4.97 1.27
CA THR A 44 0.42 5.78 0.09
C THR A 44 1.90 6.15 0.07
N GLY A 45 2.48 6.58 1.20
CA GLY A 45 3.92 6.87 1.28
C GLY A 45 4.79 5.65 0.98
N TYR A 46 4.43 4.48 1.53
CA TYR A 46 5.15 3.22 1.27
C TYR A 46 4.98 2.73 -0.17
N SER A 47 3.82 3.00 -0.76
CA SER A 47 3.52 2.70 -2.16
C SER A 47 4.45 3.44 -3.11
N SER A 48 4.72 4.73 -2.88
CA SER A 48 5.65 5.49 -3.74
C SER A 48 7.06 4.90 -3.72
N ILE A 49 7.55 4.51 -2.53
CA ILE A 49 8.87 3.86 -2.39
C ILE A 49 8.90 2.52 -3.12
N ALA A 50 7.85 1.70 -2.97
CA ALA A 50 7.73 0.43 -3.69
C ALA A 50 7.67 0.64 -5.22
N PHE A 51 7.03 1.72 -5.71
CA PHE A 51 7.04 2.07 -7.13
C PHE A 51 8.43 2.45 -7.61
N PHE A 52 9.16 3.29 -6.89
CA PHE A 52 10.54 3.65 -7.26
C PHE A 52 11.47 2.43 -7.29
N ALA A 53 11.31 1.50 -6.34
CA ALA A 53 12.05 0.24 -6.35
C ALA A 53 11.72 -0.61 -7.58
N ALA A 54 10.43 -0.68 -7.97
CA ALA A 54 10.00 -1.38 -9.18
C ALA A 54 10.59 -0.74 -10.45
N GLU A 55 10.54 0.59 -10.58
CA GLU A 55 11.12 1.31 -11.72
C GLU A 55 12.63 1.13 -11.81
N ALA A 56 13.36 1.23 -10.69
CA ALA A 56 14.79 1.00 -10.67
C ALA A 56 15.17 -0.41 -11.14
N GLY A 57 14.40 -1.43 -10.73
CA GLY A 57 14.55 -2.78 -11.26
C GLY A 57 14.31 -2.83 -12.77
N LEU A 58 13.21 -2.26 -13.24
CA LEU A 58 12.85 -2.26 -14.66
C LEU A 58 13.90 -1.59 -15.54
N GLU A 59 14.42 -0.44 -15.13
CA GLU A 59 15.50 0.27 -15.81
C GLU A 59 16.76 -0.58 -15.90
N ARG A 60 17.11 -1.29 -14.82
CA ARG A 60 18.22 -2.26 -14.84
C ARG A 60 17.98 -3.34 -15.89
N ALA A 61 16.81 -3.97 -15.91
CA ALA A 61 16.51 -5.01 -16.89
C ALA A 61 16.57 -4.50 -18.34
N LEU A 62 16.06 -3.31 -18.61
CA LEU A 62 16.12 -2.68 -19.94
C LEU A 62 17.54 -2.31 -20.33
N TRP A 63 18.37 -1.87 -19.39
CA TRP A 63 19.77 -1.58 -19.62
C TRP A 63 20.56 -2.84 -19.96
N GLU A 64 20.37 -3.93 -19.22
CA GLU A 64 20.96 -5.24 -19.48
C GLU A 64 20.57 -5.77 -20.88
N ALA A 65 19.31 -5.54 -21.27
CA ALA A 65 18.80 -5.95 -22.59
C ALA A 65 19.40 -5.13 -23.73
N ARG A 66 19.68 -3.84 -23.51
CA ARG A 66 20.13 -2.92 -24.55
C ARG A 66 21.65 -2.92 -24.74
N TYR A 67 22.40 -2.97 -23.65
CA TYR A 67 23.84 -2.68 -23.66
C TYR A 67 24.70 -3.88 -23.26
N ASN A 68 24.24 -4.73 -22.34
CA ASN A 68 25.08 -5.79 -21.79
C ASN A 68 24.93 -7.13 -22.53
N HIS A 69 24.13 -7.17 -23.61
CA HIS A 69 23.82 -8.39 -24.39
C HIS A 69 23.43 -9.58 -23.50
N TYR A 70 22.71 -9.32 -22.41
CA TYR A 70 22.32 -10.37 -21.48
C TYR A 70 21.49 -11.44 -22.21
N SER A 71 21.95 -12.69 -22.15
CA SER A 71 21.22 -13.81 -22.75
C SER A 71 20.01 -14.12 -21.89
N TYR A 72 18.85 -13.62 -22.29
CA TYR A 72 17.61 -13.97 -21.64
C TYR A 72 17.25 -15.44 -21.92
N PRO A 73 16.62 -16.12 -20.96
CA PRO A 73 16.12 -17.46 -21.20
C PRO A 73 15.16 -17.47 -22.39
N ASN A 74 15.15 -18.53 -23.18
CA ASN A 74 14.20 -18.69 -24.31
C ASN A 74 12.75 -18.95 -23.85
N LEU A 75 12.51 -18.96 -22.54
CA LEU A 75 11.23 -19.27 -21.90
C LEU A 75 10.96 -18.23 -20.82
N ASP A 76 9.71 -18.14 -20.40
CA ASP A 76 9.31 -17.30 -19.27
C ASP A 76 10.09 -17.70 -18.01
N ALA A 77 10.62 -16.70 -17.31
CA ALA A 77 11.42 -16.89 -16.11
C ALA A 77 11.02 -15.89 -15.04
N SER A 78 10.87 -16.39 -13.82
CA SER A 78 10.67 -15.55 -12.65
C SER A 78 12.01 -15.23 -12.00
N ASN A 79 12.12 -14.07 -11.38
CA ASN A 79 13.30 -13.68 -10.60
C ASN A 79 14.62 -13.66 -11.39
N VAL A 80 14.59 -13.17 -12.62
CA VAL A 80 15.78 -13.04 -13.48
C VAL A 80 16.78 -12.05 -12.89
N PHE A 81 16.27 -11.00 -12.26
CA PHE A 81 17.04 -10.09 -11.44
C PHE A 81 16.29 -9.78 -10.16
N SER A 82 17.01 -9.65 -9.06
CA SER A 82 16.43 -9.21 -7.80
C SER A 82 17.46 -8.48 -6.95
N SER A 83 16.97 -7.54 -6.15
CA SER A 83 17.71 -7.03 -5.01
C SER A 83 16.82 -7.08 -3.78
N SER A 84 17.33 -7.68 -2.70
CA SER A 84 16.64 -7.75 -1.41
C SER A 84 16.75 -6.44 -0.62
N ASP A 85 17.75 -5.61 -0.91
CA ASP A 85 17.87 -4.26 -0.36
C ASP A 85 18.54 -3.33 -1.38
N ILE A 86 17.90 -2.22 -1.70
CA ILE A 86 18.46 -1.15 -2.55
C ILE A 86 18.94 0.08 -1.75
N GLY A 87 19.21 -0.08 -0.45
CA GLY A 87 19.79 0.94 0.43
C GLY A 87 18.79 1.58 1.40
N ASN A 88 17.52 1.18 1.34
CA ASN A 88 16.45 1.69 2.21
C ASN A 88 15.50 0.58 2.68
N SER A 89 15.93 -0.69 2.65
CA SER A 89 15.09 -1.87 2.92
C SER A 89 13.92 -2.04 1.95
N SER A 90 13.96 -1.39 0.78
CA SER A 90 13.11 -1.74 -0.34
C SER A 90 13.80 -2.77 -1.23
N SER A 91 12.99 -3.53 -1.96
CA SER A 91 13.43 -4.66 -2.77
C SER A 91 12.79 -4.57 -4.14
N TYR A 92 13.38 -5.21 -5.13
CA TYR A 92 12.72 -5.48 -6.39
C TYR A 92 13.00 -6.90 -6.86
N GLN A 93 12.07 -7.42 -7.66
CA GLN A 93 12.19 -8.68 -8.37
C GLN A 93 11.70 -8.48 -9.80
N ILE A 94 12.44 -9.02 -10.77
CA ILE A 94 12.12 -8.91 -12.18
C ILE A 94 11.74 -10.29 -12.71
N ASN A 95 10.55 -10.36 -13.28
CA ASN A 95 10.09 -11.49 -14.06
C ASN A 95 10.18 -11.14 -15.54
N TYR A 96 10.48 -12.16 -16.34
CA TYR A 96 10.69 -12.08 -17.76
C TYR A 96 9.67 -12.98 -18.44
N ALA A 97 8.97 -12.45 -19.43
CA ALA A 97 8.13 -13.23 -20.34
C ALA A 97 8.71 -13.14 -21.74
N SER A 98 8.98 -14.29 -22.35
CA SER A 98 9.50 -14.41 -23.70
C SER A 98 8.35 -14.47 -24.68
N SER A 99 8.26 -13.49 -25.57
CA SER A 99 7.39 -13.55 -26.74
C SER A 99 8.19 -13.10 -27.95
N THR A 100 8.03 -13.74 -29.10
CA THR A 100 8.74 -13.35 -30.32
C THR A 100 7.81 -12.49 -31.17
N PRO A 101 8.16 -11.24 -31.55
CA PRO A 101 9.46 -10.56 -31.42
C PRO A 101 9.57 -9.60 -30.21
N PHE A 102 8.76 -9.77 -29.16
CA PHE A 102 8.67 -8.85 -28.02
C PHE A 102 8.90 -9.54 -26.67
N VAL A 103 9.89 -9.09 -25.91
CA VAL A 103 10.08 -9.55 -24.54
C VAL A 103 9.40 -8.59 -23.56
N THR A 104 8.77 -9.12 -22.52
CA THR A 104 8.15 -8.30 -21.47
C THR A 104 8.89 -8.49 -20.15
N PHE A 105 9.37 -7.38 -19.60
CA PHE A 105 9.95 -7.32 -18.25
C PHE A 105 8.89 -6.81 -17.28
N THR A 106 8.60 -7.59 -16.24
CA THR A 106 7.72 -7.19 -15.14
C THR A 106 8.56 -7.04 -13.88
N SER A 107 8.74 -5.80 -13.43
CA SER A 107 9.43 -5.50 -12.18
C SER A 107 8.42 -5.33 -11.04
N ILE A 108 8.69 -5.97 -9.91
CA ILE A 108 7.86 -5.96 -8.70
C ILE A 108 8.71 -5.38 -7.58
N GLY A 109 8.41 -4.15 -7.18
CA GLY A 109 9.03 -3.46 -6.05
C GLY A 109 8.27 -3.71 -4.75
N GLY A 110 9.01 -3.80 -3.64
CA GLY A 110 8.48 -4.08 -2.32
C GLY A 110 9.07 -3.16 -1.25
N TYR A 111 8.21 -2.58 -0.41
CA TYR A 111 8.62 -1.79 0.75
C TYR A 111 7.61 -1.90 1.91
N ARG A 112 8.08 -2.28 3.10
CA ARG A 112 7.27 -2.37 4.34
C ARG A 112 5.89 -3.05 4.16
N GLY A 113 5.87 -4.16 3.42
CA GLY A 113 4.67 -4.96 3.14
C GLY A 113 3.82 -4.48 1.96
N VAL A 114 4.10 -3.29 1.40
CA VAL A 114 3.47 -2.80 0.17
C VAL A 114 4.24 -3.32 -1.04
N LYS A 115 3.54 -3.84 -2.04
CA LYS A 115 4.10 -4.29 -3.32
C LYS A 115 3.49 -3.49 -4.46
N ARG A 116 4.32 -3.08 -5.41
CA ARG A 116 3.92 -2.39 -6.66
C ARG A 116 4.64 -3.02 -7.83
N SER A 117 3.99 -3.06 -8.98
CA SER A 117 4.56 -3.67 -10.18
C SER A 117 4.47 -2.73 -11.36
N VAL A 118 5.51 -2.72 -12.18
CA VAL A 118 5.59 -1.99 -13.44
C VAL A 118 6.10 -2.95 -14.50
N ALA A 119 5.55 -2.89 -15.71
CA ALA A 119 5.96 -3.73 -16.81
C ALA A 119 6.32 -2.88 -18.04
N SER A 120 7.31 -3.35 -18.80
CA SER A 120 7.66 -2.78 -20.10
C SER A 120 7.94 -3.88 -21.10
N THR A 121 7.53 -3.63 -22.35
CA THR A 121 7.73 -4.54 -23.47
C THR A 121 8.80 -3.96 -24.38
N TYR A 122 9.78 -4.79 -24.71
CA TYR A 122 10.91 -4.45 -25.55
C TYR A 122 10.93 -5.35 -26.79
N LYS A 123 11.10 -4.75 -27.97
CA LYS A 123 11.22 -5.50 -29.22
C LYS A 123 12.65 -6.04 -29.34
N THR A 124 12.80 -7.35 -29.41
CA THR A 124 14.08 -7.99 -29.71
C THR A 124 14.45 -7.70 -31.18
N ARG A 125 15.70 -7.27 -31.40
CA ARG A 125 16.22 -7.01 -32.75
C ARG A 125 16.45 -8.29 -33.53
#